data_AF-A0A1F4DCU6-F1
#
_entry.id   AF-A0A1F4DCU6-F1
#
_cell.length_a   1.000
_cell.length_b   1.000
_cell.length_c   1.000
_cell.angle_alpha   90.00
_cell.angle_beta   90.00
_cell.angle_gamma   90.00
#
_symmetry.space_group_name_H-M   'P 1'
#
loop_
_entity.id
_entity.type
_entity.pdbx_description
1 polymer ?
#
loop_
_entity_poly.entity_id
_entity_poly.type
_entity_poly.pdbx_seq_one_letter_code
_entity_poly.pdbx_strand_id
1 'polypeptide(L)'
;MKKAKDEMRSEYKRSDFTKLERGKFYAEVAAGTSVALLEPAIAKAFPTSQAVNEALASLLALTEKTSRITRRSTRIRAKTARTG
;
A
#
# COMPACT_ATOMS: atom_id res chain seq x y z
N MET A 1 3.92 -30.17 -8.60
CA MET A 1 2.72 -29.37 -8.28
C MET A 1 1.72 -29.53 -9.42
N LYS A 2 0.52 -30.05 -9.14
CA LYS A 2 -0.53 -30.26 -10.15
C LYS A 2 -1.07 -28.86 -10.53
N LYS A 3 -1.01 -28.48 -11.82
CA LYS A 3 -1.64 -27.22 -12.26
C LYS A 3 -3.13 -27.31 -11.94
N ALA A 4 -3.61 -26.38 -11.12
CA ALA A 4 -5.05 -26.19 -10.97
C ALA A 4 -5.57 -25.89 -12.37
N LYS A 5 -6.47 -26.75 -12.87
CA LYS A 5 -7.17 -26.46 -14.11
C LYS A 5 -7.91 -25.13 -13.89
N ASP A 6 -7.91 -24.29 -14.91
CA ASP A 6 -8.60 -23.00 -14.92
C ASP A 6 -10.13 -23.22 -15.07
N GLU A 7 -10.67 -24.09 -14.20
CA GLU A 7 -12.07 -24.51 -14.15
C GLU A 7 -12.79 -23.70 -13.06
N MET A 8 -14.04 -23.32 -13.30
CA MET A 8 -14.86 -22.67 -12.27
C MET A 8 -15.07 -23.60 -11.07
N ARG A 9 -15.09 -23.02 -9.86
CA ARG A 9 -15.41 -23.77 -8.63
C ARG A 9 -16.81 -24.36 -8.71
N SER A 10 -16.99 -25.58 -8.21
CA SER A 10 -18.27 -26.31 -8.18
C SER A 10 -19.36 -25.60 -7.38
N GLU A 11 -18.97 -24.70 -6.49
CA GLU A 11 -19.88 -23.87 -5.67
C GLU A 11 -20.62 -22.82 -6.51
N TYR A 12 -20.04 -22.39 -7.64
CA TYR A 12 -20.62 -21.35 -8.47
C TYR A 12 -21.68 -21.91 -9.42
N LYS A 13 -22.85 -21.26 -9.43
CA LYS A 13 -23.93 -21.54 -10.37
C LYS A 13 -23.99 -20.47 -11.45
N ARG A 14 -24.50 -20.83 -12.64
CA ARG A 14 -24.65 -19.86 -13.74
C ARG A 14 -25.59 -18.71 -13.38
N SER A 15 -26.58 -18.96 -12.52
CA SER A 15 -27.52 -17.99 -11.96
C SER A 15 -26.86 -16.88 -11.14
N ASP A 16 -25.69 -17.16 -10.56
CA ASP A 16 -24.97 -16.20 -9.72
C ASP A 16 -24.38 -15.06 -10.57
N PHE A 17 -24.24 -15.29 -11.87
CA PHE A 17 -23.71 -14.35 -12.84
C PHE A 17 -24.82 -13.82 -13.75
N THR A 18 -25.64 -12.90 -13.23
CA THR A 18 -26.79 -12.32 -13.94
C THR A 18 -26.39 -11.53 -15.19
N LYS A 19 -25.28 -10.78 -15.13
CA LYS A 19 -24.77 -9.99 -16.27
C LYS A 19 -23.25 -10.06 -16.30
N LEU A 20 -22.73 -10.79 -17.28
CA LEU A 20 -21.29 -10.92 -17.50
C LEU A 20 -20.82 -9.78 -18.41
N GLU A 21 -20.41 -8.67 -17.80
CA GLU A 21 -19.88 -7.51 -18.52
C GLU A 21 -18.36 -7.63 -18.65
N ARG A 22 -17.87 -7.63 -19.90
CA ARG A 22 -16.43 -7.63 -20.18
C ARG A 22 -15.81 -6.35 -19.62
N GLY A 23 -14.81 -6.50 -18.77
CA GLY A 23 -14.04 -5.38 -18.24
C GLY A 23 -14.73 -4.57 -17.14
N LYS A 24 -15.79 -5.10 -16.50
CA LYS A 24 -16.51 -4.42 -15.39
C LYS A 24 -15.58 -3.82 -14.32
N PHE A 25 -14.53 -4.55 -13.95
CA PHE A 25 -13.54 -4.13 -12.96
C PHE A 25 -12.17 -3.81 -13.58
N TYR A 26 -12.08 -3.65 -14.91
CA TYR A 26 -10.82 -3.43 -15.60
C TYR A 26 -10.12 -2.15 -15.11
N ALA A 27 -10.88 -1.07 -14.93
CA ALA A 27 -10.34 0.20 -14.44
C ALA A 27 -9.78 0.07 -13.00
N GLU A 28 -10.48 -0.64 -12.11
CA GLU A 28 -10.06 -0.87 -10.73
C GLU A 28 -8.83 -1.78 -10.64
N VAL A 29 -8.79 -2.83 -11.48
CA VAL A 29 -7.63 -3.73 -11.57
C VAL A 29 -6.42 -3.01 -12.20
N ALA A 30 -6.64 -2.19 -13.23
CA ALA A 30 -5.61 -1.40 -13.88
C ALA A 30 -5.04 -0.30 -12.97
N ALA A 31 -5.86 0.23 -12.05
CA ALA A 31 -5.40 1.13 -10.99
C ALA A 31 -4.45 0.44 -9.99
N GLY A 32 -4.41 -0.89 -9.98
CA GLY A 32 -3.50 -1.70 -9.18
C GLY A 32 -3.97 -1.83 -7.74
N THR A 33 -4.68 -2.90 -7.42
CA THR A 33 -4.95 -3.29 -6.03
C THR A 33 -3.83 -4.18 -5.51
N SER A 34 -2.87 -3.58 -4.80
CA SER A 34 -1.81 -4.35 -4.12
C SER A 34 -2.34 -4.88 -2.78
N VAL A 35 -2.59 -6.18 -2.71
CA VAL A 35 -2.97 -6.86 -1.45
C VAL A 35 -1.70 -7.31 -0.73
N ALA A 36 -1.42 -6.70 0.42
CA ALA A 36 -0.31 -7.10 1.28
C ALA A 36 -0.83 -7.95 2.45
N LEU A 37 -0.21 -9.11 2.67
CA LEU A 37 -0.50 -9.94 3.84
C LEU A 37 0.27 -9.38 5.04
N LEU A 38 -0.45 -8.98 6.09
CA LEU A 38 0.14 -8.54 7.34
C LEU A 38 0.44 -9.72 8.25
N GLU A 39 1.48 -9.58 9.08
CA GLU A 39 1.70 -10.53 10.16
C GLU A 39 0.53 -10.51 11.17
N PRO A 40 0.19 -11.65 11.80
CA PRO A 40 -0.95 -11.73 12.71
C PRO A 40 -0.88 -10.74 13.89
N ALA A 41 0.31 -10.42 14.39
CA ALA A 41 0.48 -9.45 15.46
C ALA A 41 0.13 -8.02 14.99
N ILE A 42 0.54 -7.65 13.77
CA ILE A 42 0.26 -6.34 13.18
C ILE A 42 -1.21 -6.22 12.81
N ALA A 43 -1.80 -7.28 12.25
CA ALA A 43 -3.23 -7.30 11.93
C ALA A 43 -4.12 -7.15 13.17
N LYS A 44 -3.70 -7.65 14.34
CA LYS A 44 -4.40 -7.43 15.61
C LYS A 44 -4.32 -5.97 16.08
N ALA A 45 -3.19 -5.31 15.84
CA ALA A 45 -2.99 -3.92 16.20
C ALA A 45 -3.72 -2.94 15.25
N PHE A 46 -3.85 -3.31 13.97
CA PHE A 46 -4.52 -2.51 12.95
C PHE A 46 -5.65 -3.30 12.28
N PRO A 47 -6.89 -3.22 12.81
CA PRO A 47 -8.02 -4.00 12.31
C PRO A 47 -8.49 -3.62 10.91
N THR A 48 -8.15 -2.41 10.43
CA THR A 48 -8.61 -1.87 9.15
C THR A 48 -7.45 -1.44 8.26
N SER A 49 -7.63 -1.56 6.94
CA SER A 49 -6.68 -1.08 5.94
C SER A 49 -6.46 0.44 6.04
N GLN A 50 -7.50 1.19 6.39
CA GLN A 50 -7.41 2.64 6.60
C GLN A 50 -6.43 2.98 7.73
N ALA A 51 -6.50 2.28 8.87
CA ALA A 51 -5.62 2.53 10.01
C ALA A 51 -4.14 2.27 9.68
N VAL A 52 -3.86 1.22 8.91
CA VAL A 52 -2.49 0.92 8.43
C VAL A 52 -1.98 2.04 7.53
N ASN A 53 -2.79 2.46 6.55
CA ASN A 53 -2.38 3.49 5.59
C ASN A 53 -2.16 4.85 6.24
N GLU A 54 -3.02 5.22 7.21
CA GLU A 54 -2.84 6.44 8.00
C GLU A 54 -1.54 6.40 8.83
N ALA A 55 -1.25 5.27 9.49
CA ALA A 55 -0.01 5.09 10.23
C ALA A 55 1.23 5.24 9.31
N LEU A 56 1.23 4.56 8.15
CA LEU A 56 2.32 4.67 7.18
C LEU A 56 2.46 6.10 6.61
N ALA A 57 1.35 6.77 6.30
CA ALA A 57 1.36 8.16 5.84
C ALA A 57 1.94 9.10 6.91
N SER A 58 1.57 8.90 8.17
CA SER A 58 2.12 9.69 9.29
C SER A 58 3.63 9.49 9.44
N LEU A 59 4.11 8.26 9.28
CA LEU A 59 5.53 7.92 9.33
C LEU A 59 6.29 8.62 8.19
N LEU A 60 5.76 8.57 6.97
CA LEU A 60 6.34 9.28 5.83
C LEU A 60 6.44 10.79 6.11
N ALA A 61 5.37 11.41 6.60
CA ALA A 61 5.39 12.82 6.97
C ALA A 61 6.44 13.16 8.05
N LEU A 62 6.64 12.29 9.03
CA LEU A 62 7.68 12.44 10.05
C LEU A 62 9.09 12.33 9.45
N THR A 63 9.32 11.36 8.56
CA THR A 63 10.62 11.20 7.88
C THR A 63 10.96 12.40 6.99
N GLU A 64 9.98 12.98 6.30
CA GLU A 64 10.18 14.21 5.53
C GLU A 64 10.55 15.40 6.42
N LYS A 65 9.85 15.58 7.55
CA LYS A 65 10.13 16.67 8.48
C LYS A 65 11.54 16.56 9.06
N THR A 66 11.91 15.37 9.51
CA THR A 66 13.24 15.12 10.10
C THR A 66 14.36 15.27 9.08
N SER A 67 14.20 14.74 7.86
CA SER A 67 15.19 14.90 6.78
C SER A 67 15.37 16.37 6.35
N ARG A 68 14.31 17.18 6.34
CA ARG A 68 14.43 18.63 6.09
C ARG A 68 15.23 19.33 7.19
N ILE A 69 14.98 18.99 8.46
CA ILE A 69 15.70 19.57 9.61
C ILE A 69 17.19 19.25 9.54
N THR A 70 17.54 17.98 9.32
CA THR A 70 18.95 17.55 9.24
C THR A 70 19.66 18.23 8.07
N ARG A 71 19.03 18.26 6.88
CA ARG A 71 19.60 18.93 5.69
C ARG A 71 19.83 20.44 5.92
N ARG A 72 18.92 21.12 6.61
CA ARG A 72 19.07 22.54 6.96
C ARG A 72 20.23 22.75 7.94
N SER A 73 20.32 21.92 8.97
CA SER A 73 21.41 21.96 9.95
C SER A 73 22.78 21.79 9.29
N THR A 74 22.94 20.79 8.42
CA THR A 74 24.19 20.55 7.69
C THR A 74 24.57 21.72 6.80
N ARG A 75 23.59 22.34 6.12
CA ARG A 75 23.83 23.52 5.28
C ARG A 75 24.28 24.75 6.08
N ILE A 76 23.70 24.98 7.26
CA ILE A 76 24.12 26.07 8.15
C ILE A 76 25.55 25.85 8.61
N ARG A 77 25.89 24.64 9.08
CA ARG A 77 27.26 24.30 9.50
C ARG A 77 28.28 24.50 8.38
N ALA A 78 27.95 24.08 7.16
CA ALA A 78 28.82 24.26 5.99
C ALA A 78 29.01 25.74 5.60
N LYS A 79 28.02 26.61 5.85
CA LYS A 79 28.14 28.06 5.62
C LYS A 79 29.05 28.72 6.66
N THR A 80 28.88 28.37 7.94
CA THR A 80 29.71 28.93 9.03
C THR A 80 31.19 28.56 8.84
N ALA A 81 31.48 27.32 8.42
CA ALA A 81 32.84 26.86 8.15
C ALA A 81 33.53 27.50 6.93
N ARG A 82 32.79 28.24 6.09
CA ARG A 82 33.34 28.97 4.93
C ARG A 82 33.58 30.46 5.18
N THR A 83 33.14 30.97 6.33
CA THR A 83 33.17 32.42 6.64
C THR A 83 34.18 32.74 7.75
N GLY A 84 34.97 31.77 8.17
CA GLY A 84 36.18 31.94 8.99
C GLY A 84 37.35 31.28 8.29
#